data_AF-A0A1B0DHY4-F1
#
_entry.id   AF-A0A1B0DHY4-F1
#
_cell.length_a   1.000
_cell.length_b   1.000
_cell.length_c   1.000
_cell.angle_alpha   90.00
_cell.angle_beta   90.00
_cell.angle_gamma   90.00
#
_symmetry.space_group_name_H-M   'P 1'
#
loop_
_entity.id
_entity.type
_entity.pdbx_description
1 polymer ?
#
loop_
_entity_poly.entity_id
_entity_poly.type
_entity_poly.pdbx_seq_one_letter_code
_entity_poly.pdbx_strand_id
1 'polypeptide(L)'
;MEFVAKSAFGMKLRYGELSDDARGQLINVSYCVTSACDCHPVGSSGRTCNHTSGQCPCKDGVTGLSCNRCAKGYQQSRSHIAPCVKIVPRISVIQPQIAQEPQYDQDVSAYRKSSDDEEETDCGKCKIATKHLTKKKFCRRDYAIMAKVAGRDVVKDKEGNSEDMIQFNLMVQAVYKKSAGTSLLAGVIPGLRRATVPLIVPMRDFECRCPKLKINKTYLILGKDTENPPGALGVGSRSIIIEWRDDWHRRMRRFQRRSRDDCD
;
A
#
# COMPACT_ATOMS: atom_id res chain seq x y z
N MET A 1 -9.87 35.73 -39.41
CA MET A 1 -9.52 34.32 -39.12
C MET A 1 -8.86 34.29 -37.76
N GLU A 2 -9.49 33.65 -36.79
CA GLU A 2 -9.06 33.67 -35.38
C GLU A 2 -8.10 32.50 -35.13
N PHE A 3 -6.80 32.78 -34.97
CA PHE A 3 -5.80 31.76 -34.65
C PHE A 3 -5.86 31.41 -33.16
N VAL A 4 -6.80 30.53 -32.79
CA VAL A 4 -6.87 29.94 -31.44
C VAL A 4 -5.70 28.98 -31.24
N ALA A 5 -4.59 29.49 -30.71
CA ALA A 5 -3.42 28.70 -30.34
C ALA A 5 -3.74 27.82 -29.11
N LYS A 6 -3.90 26.51 -29.33
CA LYS A 6 -4.17 25.54 -28.27
C LYS A 6 -2.89 25.16 -27.50
N SER A 7 -2.86 25.52 -26.22
CA SER A 7 -2.15 24.83 -25.11
C SER A 7 -0.61 24.63 -25.19
N ALA A 8 0.13 25.24 -24.26
CA ALA A 8 1.46 24.79 -23.86
C ALA A 8 1.75 25.12 -22.36
N PHE A 9 2.50 24.23 -21.70
CA PHE A 9 2.75 24.24 -20.24
C PHE A 9 3.95 25.10 -19.82
N GLY A 10 4.00 25.48 -18.53
CA GLY A 10 5.23 25.64 -17.75
C GLY A 10 6.23 26.72 -18.21
N MET A 11 5.82 27.97 -18.40
CA MET A 11 6.70 29.08 -18.81
C MET A 11 7.25 29.86 -17.63
N LYS A 12 8.55 30.18 -17.64
CA LYS A 12 9.25 30.94 -16.57
C LYS A 12 9.69 32.32 -17.05
N LEU A 13 9.49 33.34 -16.21
CA LEU A 13 9.90 34.72 -16.50
C LEU A 13 11.41 34.89 -16.29
N ARG A 14 12.07 35.65 -17.17
CA ARG A 14 13.38 36.27 -16.92
C ARG A 14 13.23 37.78 -17.01
N TYR A 15 13.99 38.49 -16.16
CA TYR A 15 14.31 39.90 -16.39
C TYR A 15 15.53 39.98 -17.31
N GLY A 16 15.55 40.97 -18.19
CA GLY A 16 16.72 41.37 -18.97
C GLY A 16 16.57 42.82 -19.39
N GLU A 17 17.69 43.53 -19.44
CA GLU A 17 17.73 44.91 -19.92
C GLU A 17 17.93 44.88 -21.45
N LEU A 18 17.09 45.63 -22.16
CA LEU A 18 17.21 45.84 -23.60
C LEU A 18 17.11 47.35 -23.84
N SER A 19 18.22 47.96 -24.22
CA SER A 19 18.21 49.30 -24.79
C SER A 19 17.71 49.20 -26.23
N ASP A 20 16.55 49.78 -26.51
CA ASP A 20 16.31 50.62 -27.70
C ASP A 20 14.85 51.07 -27.73
N ASP A 21 14.61 52.28 -27.23
CA ASP A 21 13.45 53.09 -27.60
C ASP A 21 13.89 54.56 -27.63
N ALA A 22 13.32 55.37 -28.53
CA ALA A 22 13.84 56.69 -28.93
C ALA A 22 13.71 57.81 -27.87
N ARG A 23 13.50 57.44 -26.59
CA ARG A 23 13.45 58.32 -25.42
C ARG A 23 14.33 57.86 -24.24
N GLY A 24 15.17 56.84 -24.42
CA GLY A 24 16.26 56.52 -23.48
C GLY A 24 15.82 56.12 -22.06
N GLN A 25 14.62 55.58 -21.90
CA GLN A 25 14.10 55.16 -20.59
C GLN A 25 14.31 53.66 -20.38
N LEU A 26 14.88 53.28 -19.23
CA LEU A 26 15.03 51.88 -18.82
C LEU A 26 13.64 51.24 -18.63
N ILE A 27 13.24 50.38 -19.56
CA ILE A 27 12.02 49.58 -19.48
C ILE A 27 12.36 48.13 -19.12
N ASN A 28 11.85 47.66 -17.98
CA ASN A 28 11.91 46.24 -17.60
C ASN A 28 10.92 45.43 -18.46
N VAL A 29 11.35 44.98 -19.63
CA VAL A 29 10.52 44.19 -20.54
C VAL A 29 10.50 42.72 -20.09
N SER A 30 9.36 42.26 -19.60
CA SER A 30 9.15 40.86 -19.20
C SER A 30 8.77 39.98 -20.41
N TYR A 31 9.76 39.49 -21.16
CA TYR A 31 9.54 38.48 -22.21
C TYR A 31 9.54 37.04 -21.66
N CYS A 32 8.53 36.27 -22.04
CA CYS A 32 8.42 34.84 -21.70
C CYS A 32 9.40 34.00 -22.53
N VAL A 33 10.56 33.66 -21.95
CA VAL A 33 11.50 32.70 -22.57
C VAL A 33 10.95 31.28 -22.41
N THR A 34 10.61 30.64 -23.54
CA THR A 34 10.08 29.27 -23.59
C THR A 34 11.18 28.22 -23.37
N SER A 35 11.64 28.08 -22.13
CA SER A 35 12.53 26.99 -21.73
C SER A 35 11.69 25.80 -21.27
N ALA A 36 11.83 24.64 -21.93
CA ALA A 36 11.05 23.45 -21.60
C ALA A 36 11.38 22.90 -20.19
N CYS A 37 10.36 22.41 -19.48
CA CYS A 37 10.53 21.80 -18.16
C CYS A 37 11.30 20.47 -18.25
N ASP A 38 12.56 20.44 -17.80
CA ASP A 38 13.35 19.21 -17.69
C ASP A 38 13.00 18.40 -16.43
N CYS A 39 11.79 17.83 -16.39
CA CYS A 39 11.35 17.00 -15.28
C CYS A 39 11.79 15.55 -15.45
N HIS A 40 12.54 15.02 -14.47
CA HIS A 40 13.11 13.67 -14.51
C HIS A 40 11.99 12.60 -14.63
N PRO A 41 12.03 11.71 -15.65
CA PRO A 41 10.87 10.89 -16.04
C PRO A 41 10.47 9.84 -15.00
N VAL A 42 11.41 9.42 -14.15
CA VAL A 42 11.14 8.45 -13.08
C VAL A 42 10.80 9.14 -11.76
N GLY A 43 11.42 10.28 -11.47
CA GLY A 43 11.32 10.96 -10.16
C GLY A 43 10.19 11.98 -10.05
N SER A 44 9.72 12.51 -11.18
CA SER A 44 8.55 13.40 -11.24
C SER A 44 7.25 12.61 -11.47
N SER A 45 6.13 13.25 -11.13
CA SER A 45 4.77 12.76 -11.39
C SER A 45 4.22 13.24 -12.75
N GLY A 46 4.99 14.05 -13.49
CA GLY A 46 4.61 14.59 -14.79
C GLY A 46 5.70 15.48 -15.37
N ARG A 47 5.65 15.77 -16.69
CA ARG A 47 6.62 16.60 -17.43
C ARG A 47 6.37 18.11 -17.31
N THR A 48 5.55 18.52 -16.34
CA THR A 48 5.01 19.87 -16.21
C THR A 48 5.57 20.49 -14.94
N CYS A 49 6.18 21.66 -15.04
CA CYS A 49 6.76 22.36 -13.91
C CYS A 49 5.94 23.62 -13.56
N ASN A 50 6.05 24.07 -12.31
CA ASN A 50 5.49 25.33 -11.87
C ASN A 50 6.09 26.47 -12.69
N HIS A 51 5.24 27.28 -13.30
CA HIS A 51 5.61 28.37 -14.22
C HIS A 51 6.58 29.37 -13.54
N THR A 52 6.25 29.84 -12.33
CA THR A 52 7.03 30.87 -11.63
C THR A 52 8.35 30.33 -11.07
N SER A 53 8.34 29.15 -10.44
CA SER A 53 9.54 28.61 -9.78
C SER A 53 10.40 27.71 -10.67
N GLY A 54 9.81 27.05 -11.66
CA GLY A 54 10.42 25.96 -12.43
C GLY A 54 10.40 24.60 -11.72
N GLN A 55 9.76 24.47 -10.56
CA GLN A 55 9.74 23.22 -9.77
C GLN A 55 8.80 22.18 -10.37
N CYS A 56 9.34 20.99 -10.65
CA CYS A 56 8.57 19.81 -11.08
C CYS A 56 7.84 19.15 -9.88
N PRO A 57 6.67 18.50 -10.08
CA PRO A 57 5.97 17.77 -9.04
C PRO A 57 6.66 16.43 -8.76
N CYS A 58 7.41 16.33 -7.66
CA CYS A 58 8.18 15.13 -7.33
C CYS A 58 7.31 14.02 -6.70
N LYS A 59 7.75 12.77 -6.85
CA LYS A 59 7.19 11.60 -6.13
C LYS A 59 7.71 11.54 -4.69
N ASP A 60 7.06 10.75 -3.86
CA ASP A 60 7.44 10.53 -2.46
C ASP A 60 8.93 10.16 -2.32
N GLY A 61 9.64 10.87 -1.43
CA GLY A 61 11.07 10.64 -1.19
C GLY A 61 12.01 11.19 -2.26
N VAL A 62 11.51 11.82 -3.32
CA VAL A 62 12.28 12.46 -4.39
C VAL A 62 12.32 13.98 -4.19
N THR A 63 13.43 14.63 -4.55
CA THR A 63 13.64 16.08 -4.44
C THR A 63 14.54 16.63 -5.55
N GLY A 64 14.77 17.94 -5.54
CA GLY A 64 15.44 18.71 -6.61
C GLY A 64 14.44 19.38 -7.57
N LEU A 65 14.90 20.44 -8.27
CA LEU A 65 14.05 21.23 -9.17
C LEU A 65 13.39 20.36 -10.26
N SER A 66 14.19 19.44 -10.82
CA SER A 66 13.80 18.43 -11.81
C SER A 66 13.38 17.08 -11.21
N CYS A 67 13.34 16.93 -9.88
CA CYS A 67 13.08 15.63 -9.20
C CYS A 67 14.10 14.53 -9.54
N ASN A 68 15.39 14.88 -9.57
CA ASN A 68 16.48 13.99 -10.01
C ASN A 68 17.26 13.28 -8.89
N ARG A 69 16.94 13.52 -7.61
CA ARG A 69 17.66 12.92 -6.46
C ARG A 69 16.73 12.50 -5.32
N CYS A 70 17.16 11.55 -4.48
CA CYS A 70 16.42 11.21 -3.27
C CYS A 70 16.58 12.27 -2.17
N ALA A 71 15.55 12.42 -1.33
CA ALA A 71 15.59 13.25 -0.14
C ALA A 71 16.51 12.65 0.94
N LYS A 72 16.97 13.46 1.89
CA LYS A 72 17.83 12.99 2.99
C LYS A 72 17.12 11.87 3.78
N GLY A 73 17.82 10.76 4.03
CA GLY A 73 17.24 9.58 4.65
C GLY A 73 16.42 8.69 3.69
N TYR A 74 16.53 8.88 2.37
CA TYR A 74 16.00 7.96 1.35
C TYR A 74 17.13 7.47 0.43
N GLN A 75 17.06 6.22 0.02
CA GLN A 75 17.98 5.57 -0.92
C GLN A 75 17.28 5.21 -2.23
N GLN A 76 18.04 5.13 -3.33
CA GLN A 76 17.49 4.74 -4.63
C GLN A 76 17.01 3.27 -4.61
N SER A 77 15.90 3.00 -5.30
CA SER A 77 15.31 1.68 -5.44
C SER A 77 15.19 1.28 -6.91
N ARG A 78 15.07 -0.02 -7.19
CA ARG A 78 14.87 -0.55 -8.55
C ARG A 78 13.43 -0.37 -9.08
N SER A 79 12.57 0.40 -8.41
CA SER A 79 11.17 0.60 -8.78
C SER A 79 10.92 1.94 -9.49
N HIS A 80 10.40 1.90 -10.72
CA HIS A 80 9.93 3.11 -11.42
C HIS A 80 8.72 3.80 -10.75
N ILE A 81 8.04 3.08 -9.85
CA ILE A 81 6.85 3.56 -9.11
C ILE A 81 7.28 4.30 -7.84
N ALA A 82 8.26 3.76 -7.11
CA ALA A 82 8.82 4.33 -5.89
C ALA A 82 10.36 4.36 -5.97
N PRO A 83 10.96 5.31 -6.73
CA PRO A 83 12.39 5.31 -7.01
C PRO A 83 13.25 5.65 -5.79
N CYS A 84 12.67 6.22 -4.73
CA CYS A 84 13.35 6.51 -3.47
C CYS A 84 12.59 5.88 -2.30
N VAL A 85 13.29 5.15 -1.42
CA VAL A 85 12.70 4.48 -0.25
C VAL A 85 13.44 4.87 1.04
N LYS A 86 12.71 5.03 2.14
CA LYS A 86 13.26 5.53 3.40
C LYS A 86 14.25 4.54 4.02
N ILE A 87 15.42 5.03 4.41
CA ILE A 87 16.45 4.30 5.14
C ILE A 87 15.97 4.16 6.59
N VAL A 88 15.87 2.92 7.07
CA VAL A 88 15.68 2.63 8.49
C VAL A 88 17.05 2.27 9.09
N PRO A 89 17.61 3.08 10.01
CA PRO A 89 18.86 2.72 10.66
C PRO A 89 18.61 1.51 11.58
N ARG A 90 19.34 0.42 11.37
CA ARG A 90 19.51 -0.60 12.42
C ARG A 90 20.41 0.04 13.49
N ILE A 91 19.88 0.20 14.70
CA ILE A 91 20.68 0.63 15.85
C ILE A 91 21.44 -0.60 16.33
N SER A 92 22.74 -0.64 16.04
CA SER A 92 23.65 -1.65 16.60
C SER A 92 23.86 -1.36 18.08
N VAL A 93 23.43 -2.27 18.96
CA VAL A 93 23.78 -2.21 20.39
C VAL A 93 25.23 -2.70 20.54
N ILE A 94 26.04 -1.92 21.25
CA ILE A 94 27.46 -2.21 21.49
C ILE A 94 27.60 -2.86 22.88
N GLN A 95 28.24 -4.03 22.96
CA GLN A 95 28.83 -4.57 24.19
C GLN A 95 30.12 -5.35 23.79
N PRO A 96 31.06 -5.69 24.69
CA PRO A 96 32.40 -5.17 24.53
C PRO A 96 33.50 -6.23 24.39
N GLN A 97 34.69 -5.71 24.13
CA GLN A 97 36.03 -6.30 24.11
C GLN A 97 36.28 -7.50 25.05
N ILE A 98 37.10 -8.46 24.60
CA ILE A 98 38.47 -8.72 25.12
C ILE A 98 39.20 -9.81 24.31
N ALA A 99 40.48 -9.53 24.01
CA ALA A 99 41.62 -10.41 23.69
C ALA A 99 41.61 -11.44 22.52
N GLN A 100 42.40 -11.08 21.49
CA GLN A 100 43.53 -11.84 20.90
C GLN A 100 43.28 -13.03 19.93
N GLU A 101 43.79 -12.85 18.71
CA GLU A 101 44.12 -13.90 17.72
C GLU A 101 45.38 -14.69 18.16
N PRO A 102 45.65 -15.88 17.57
CA PRO A 102 46.44 -15.87 16.34
C PRO A 102 45.97 -16.84 15.21
N GLN A 103 46.54 -16.56 14.04
CA GLN A 103 46.29 -17.05 12.69
C GLN A 103 46.84 -18.46 12.37
N TYR A 104 46.13 -19.24 11.53
CA TYR A 104 46.75 -20.19 10.59
C TYR A 104 45.86 -20.47 9.35
N ASP A 105 46.49 -20.46 8.17
CA ASP A 105 46.01 -20.83 6.83
C ASP A 105 45.97 -22.38 6.66
N GLN A 106 45.31 -23.06 5.71
CA GLN A 106 44.46 -22.73 4.55
C GLN A 106 43.62 -23.98 4.19
N ASP A 107 42.52 -23.82 3.43
CA ASP A 107 41.77 -24.80 2.63
C ASP A 107 41.58 -26.28 3.10
N VAL A 108 40.31 -26.69 3.26
CA VAL A 108 39.65 -27.73 2.44
C VAL A 108 38.15 -27.79 2.79
N SER A 109 37.33 -28.14 1.80
CA SER A 109 35.87 -28.17 1.87
C SER A 109 35.26 -29.19 2.85
N ALA A 110 34.23 -28.72 3.57
CA ALA A 110 33.12 -29.48 4.17
C ALA A 110 33.39 -30.44 5.36
N TYR A 111 33.02 -30.02 6.59
CA TYR A 111 31.97 -30.71 7.37
C TYR A 111 31.38 -29.86 8.53
N ARG A 112 30.17 -30.23 8.95
CA ARG A 112 29.25 -29.68 9.99
C ARG A 112 29.92 -29.54 11.39
N LYS A 113 29.42 -28.75 12.37
CA LYS A 113 28.10 -28.70 13.07
C LYS A 113 28.14 -27.49 14.07
N SER A 114 27.15 -27.02 14.83
CA SER A 114 25.66 -27.10 14.98
C SER A 114 25.23 -26.03 16.02
N SER A 115 23.93 -25.68 16.10
CA SER A 115 23.23 -24.91 17.18
C SER A 115 23.79 -23.50 17.48
N ASP A 116 23.00 -22.41 17.44
CA ASP A 116 21.60 -22.32 17.88
C ASP A 116 20.52 -22.38 16.79
N ASP A 117 19.34 -22.89 17.16
CA ASP A 117 18.19 -23.09 16.28
C ASP A 117 17.42 -21.79 15.99
N GLU A 118 17.92 -20.99 15.05
CA GLU A 118 17.00 -20.14 14.26
C GLU A 118 16.23 -21.05 13.28
N GLU A 119 15.10 -21.57 13.76
CA GLU A 119 14.04 -22.06 12.87
C GLU A 119 13.49 -20.83 12.11
N GLU A 120 14.18 -20.47 11.01
CA GLU A 120 13.77 -19.42 10.08
C GLU A 120 12.44 -19.86 9.46
N THR A 121 11.35 -19.49 10.14
CA THR A 121 9.99 -19.64 9.67
C THR A 121 9.85 -18.78 8.41
N ASP A 122 10.11 -19.40 7.25
CA ASP A 122 10.00 -18.77 5.93
C ASP A 122 8.57 -18.30 5.72
N CYS A 123 8.32 -17.07 6.15
CA CYS A 123 7.09 -16.33 5.97
C CYS A 123 6.88 -16.05 4.48
N GLY A 124 6.43 -17.08 3.78
CA GLY A 124 6.17 -17.05 2.36
C GLY A 124 5.24 -15.90 1.96
N LYS A 125 5.28 -15.54 0.67
CA LYS A 125 4.54 -14.39 0.12
C LYS A 125 3.06 -14.43 0.52
N CYS A 126 2.65 -13.51 1.40
CA CYS A 126 1.28 -13.34 1.90
C CYS A 126 0.25 -13.44 0.76
N LYS A 127 -0.48 -14.56 0.70
CA LYS A 127 -1.37 -14.92 -0.42
C LYS A 127 -2.68 -14.11 -0.42
N ILE A 128 -3.04 -13.52 0.71
CA ILE A 128 -4.19 -12.63 0.87
C ILE A 128 -4.00 -11.40 -0.02
N ALA A 129 -4.88 -11.21 -1.00
CA ALA A 129 -4.66 -10.17 -2.01
C ALA A 129 -4.97 -8.77 -1.46
N THR A 130 -3.92 -8.04 -1.09
CA THR A 130 -4.03 -6.68 -0.51
C THR A 130 -4.11 -5.55 -1.55
N LYS A 131 -3.97 -5.82 -2.86
CA LYS A 131 -4.00 -4.79 -3.91
C LYS A 131 -4.85 -5.17 -5.15
N HIS A 132 -5.56 -4.13 -5.62
CA HIS A 132 -6.50 -4.06 -6.75
C HIS A 132 -7.60 -5.13 -6.84
N LEU A 133 -8.82 -4.76 -6.43
CA LEU A 133 -10.06 -5.52 -6.60
C LEU A 133 -10.75 -5.17 -7.94
N THR A 134 -10.75 -6.11 -8.88
CA THR A 134 -11.48 -6.00 -10.16
C THR A 134 -12.90 -6.57 -10.05
N LYS A 135 -13.78 -6.28 -11.01
CA LYS A 135 -15.13 -6.85 -11.05
C LYS A 135 -15.10 -8.38 -11.06
N LYS A 136 -14.26 -9.00 -11.91
CA LYS A 136 -14.03 -10.46 -11.97
C LYS A 136 -13.56 -11.04 -10.63
N LYS A 137 -12.72 -10.32 -9.87
CA LYS A 137 -12.34 -10.74 -8.50
C LYS A 137 -13.54 -10.69 -7.55
N PHE A 138 -14.37 -9.64 -7.61
CA PHE A 138 -15.59 -9.47 -6.80
C PHE A 138 -16.65 -10.56 -7.11
N CYS A 139 -16.95 -10.85 -8.38
CA CYS A 139 -17.91 -11.90 -8.76
C CYS A 139 -17.53 -13.27 -8.17
N ARG A 140 -16.22 -13.62 -8.21
CA ARG A 140 -15.66 -14.92 -7.77
C ARG A 140 -15.58 -15.13 -6.25
N ARG A 141 -16.02 -14.18 -5.42
CA ARG A 141 -16.15 -14.35 -3.95
C ARG A 141 -17.61 -14.53 -3.59
N ASP A 142 -17.85 -15.24 -2.50
CA ASP A 142 -19.20 -15.65 -2.12
C ASP A 142 -19.85 -14.52 -1.29
N TYR A 143 -19.05 -13.85 -0.45
CA TYR A 143 -19.43 -12.65 0.31
C TYR A 143 -18.47 -11.47 0.10
N ALA A 144 -18.97 -10.26 0.38
CA ALA A 144 -18.21 -9.02 0.41
C ALA A 144 -18.82 -8.05 1.43
N ILE A 145 -18.04 -7.61 2.42
CA ILE A 145 -18.48 -6.76 3.53
C ILE A 145 -17.54 -5.57 3.77
N MET A 146 -18.09 -4.47 4.28
CA MET A 146 -17.35 -3.40 4.94
C MET A 146 -17.50 -3.59 6.45
N ALA A 147 -16.38 -3.75 7.15
CA ALA A 147 -16.38 -3.93 8.59
C ALA A 147 -15.24 -3.18 9.28
N LYS A 148 -15.49 -2.67 10.48
CA LYS A 148 -14.48 -2.08 11.36
C LYS A 148 -13.95 -3.15 12.31
N VAL A 149 -12.63 -3.27 12.42
CA VAL A 149 -12.00 -4.15 13.44
C VAL A 149 -12.19 -3.49 14.81
N ALA A 150 -12.99 -4.10 15.68
CA ALA A 150 -13.28 -3.59 17.02
C ALA A 150 -12.19 -4.01 18.03
N GLY A 151 -11.67 -5.24 17.90
CA GLY A 151 -10.64 -5.80 18.78
C GLY A 151 -10.05 -7.09 18.21
N ARG A 152 -9.18 -7.73 18.98
CA ARG A 152 -8.65 -9.08 18.70
C ARG A 152 -8.51 -9.85 20.01
N ASP A 153 -8.74 -11.15 19.95
CA ASP A 153 -8.58 -12.10 21.06
C ASP A 153 -7.79 -13.32 20.56
N VAL A 154 -7.10 -14.02 21.47
CA VAL A 154 -6.49 -15.33 21.18
C VAL A 154 -7.49 -16.41 21.57
N VAL A 155 -7.87 -17.25 20.62
CA VAL A 155 -8.79 -18.38 20.81
C VAL A 155 -7.99 -19.66 20.70
N LYS A 156 -8.16 -20.53 21.70
CA LYS A 156 -7.59 -21.88 21.70
C LYS A 156 -8.58 -22.84 21.05
N ASP A 157 -8.08 -23.74 20.22
CA ASP A 157 -8.92 -24.79 19.65
C ASP A 157 -9.40 -25.74 20.75
N LYS A 158 -10.66 -26.18 20.70
CA LYS A 158 -11.26 -26.99 21.79
C LYS A 158 -10.82 -28.45 21.74
N GLU A 159 -10.34 -28.87 20.58
CA GLU A 159 -9.93 -30.23 20.24
C GLU A 159 -8.46 -30.53 20.60
N GLY A 160 -7.76 -29.60 21.28
CA GLY A 160 -6.42 -29.85 21.84
C GLY A 160 -5.26 -29.79 20.83
N ASN A 161 -5.53 -29.45 19.58
CA ASN A 161 -4.47 -29.13 18.62
C ASN A 161 -3.83 -27.78 18.95
N SER A 162 -2.51 -27.75 19.04
CA SER A 162 -1.71 -26.59 19.48
C SER A 162 -1.45 -25.55 18.38
N GLU A 163 -2.46 -25.21 17.57
CA GLU A 163 -2.44 -23.95 16.80
C GLU A 163 -3.36 -22.94 17.50
N ASP A 164 -2.78 -22.02 18.26
CA ASP A 164 -3.51 -20.83 18.71
C ASP A 164 -4.09 -20.10 17.48
N MET A 165 -5.31 -19.56 17.60
CA MET A 165 -6.01 -18.87 16.51
C MET A 165 -6.30 -17.43 16.92
N ILE A 166 -6.00 -16.47 16.05
CA ILE A 166 -6.29 -15.06 16.33
C ILE A 166 -7.67 -14.72 15.78
N GLN A 167 -8.60 -14.43 16.68
CA GLN A 167 -9.92 -13.94 16.35
C GLN A 167 -9.92 -12.41 16.30
N PHE A 168 -10.27 -11.83 15.16
CA PHE A 168 -10.60 -10.41 15.06
C PHE A 168 -12.11 -10.20 15.17
N ASN A 169 -12.50 -9.29 16.06
CA ASN A 169 -13.90 -8.95 16.28
C ASN A 169 -14.35 -7.90 15.27
N LEU A 170 -15.11 -8.28 14.25
CA LEU A 170 -15.56 -7.37 13.18
C LEU A 170 -16.93 -6.76 13.49
N MET A 171 -16.99 -5.44 13.57
CA MET A 171 -18.24 -4.70 13.55
C MET A 171 -18.62 -4.43 12.09
N VAL A 172 -19.57 -5.20 11.55
CA VAL A 172 -20.03 -5.07 10.16
C VAL A 172 -20.84 -3.78 9.99
N GLN A 173 -20.43 -2.96 9.02
CA GLN A 173 -21.05 -1.66 8.72
C GLN A 173 -21.88 -1.68 7.44
N ALA A 174 -21.52 -2.52 6.46
CA ALA A 174 -22.33 -2.77 5.26
C ALA A 174 -22.04 -4.15 4.66
N VAL A 175 -23.05 -4.77 4.05
CA VAL A 175 -22.92 -6.01 3.27
C VAL A 175 -23.13 -5.70 1.79
N TYR A 176 -22.12 -5.96 0.96
CA TYR A 176 -22.18 -5.71 -0.49
C TYR A 176 -22.53 -6.95 -1.30
N LYS A 177 -22.08 -8.14 -0.87
CA LYS A 177 -22.49 -9.44 -1.42
C LYS A 177 -22.66 -10.43 -0.27
N LYS A 178 -23.67 -11.28 -0.37
CA LYS A 178 -23.88 -12.46 0.48
C LYS A 178 -24.23 -13.66 -0.40
N SER A 179 -23.75 -14.83 -0.01
CA SER A 179 -24.15 -16.13 -0.56
C SER A 179 -25.18 -16.76 0.39
N ALA A 180 -25.91 -17.78 -0.08
CA ALA A 180 -26.81 -18.56 0.78
C ALA A 180 -26.05 -19.32 1.88
N GLY A 181 -24.77 -19.67 1.65
CA GLY A 181 -23.91 -20.30 2.65
C GLY A 181 -23.46 -19.37 3.78
N THR A 182 -23.45 -18.05 3.57
CA THR A 182 -22.96 -17.08 4.57
C THR A 182 -24.01 -16.71 5.63
N SER A 183 -24.65 -17.71 6.28
CA SER A 183 -25.72 -17.49 7.27
C SER A 183 -25.34 -16.56 8.43
N LEU A 184 -24.05 -16.49 8.79
CA LEU A 184 -23.50 -15.55 9.78
C LEU A 184 -23.76 -14.07 9.43
N LEU A 185 -23.93 -13.75 8.14
CA LEU A 185 -24.28 -12.42 7.65
C LEU A 185 -25.78 -12.24 7.39
N ALA A 186 -26.59 -13.29 7.52
CA ALA A 186 -28.03 -13.22 7.23
C ALA A 186 -28.81 -12.42 8.29
N GLY A 187 -28.39 -12.49 9.57
CA GLY A 187 -28.96 -11.72 10.67
C GLY A 187 -28.26 -10.37 10.96
N VAL A 188 -27.26 -9.98 10.17
CA VAL A 188 -26.51 -8.74 10.39
C VAL A 188 -27.31 -7.54 9.87
N ILE A 189 -27.99 -6.84 10.77
CA ILE A 189 -28.69 -5.58 10.48
C ILE A 189 -27.70 -4.40 10.63
N PRO A 190 -27.35 -3.68 9.55
CA PRO A 190 -26.46 -2.53 9.63
C PRO A 190 -27.02 -1.45 10.58
N GLY A 191 -26.26 -1.11 11.62
CA GLY A 191 -26.65 -0.13 12.63
C GLY A 191 -27.19 -0.70 13.95
N LEU A 192 -27.54 -2.00 14.02
CA LEU A 192 -27.97 -2.62 15.27
C LEU A 192 -26.75 -3.12 16.08
N ARG A 193 -26.57 -2.60 17.29
CA ARG A 193 -25.31 -2.57 18.06
C ARG A 193 -24.69 -3.92 18.52
N ARG A 194 -25.19 -5.09 18.13
CA ARG A 194 -24.80 -6.39 18.76
C ARG A 194 -24.47 -7.56 17.83
N ALA A 195 -24.30 -7.34 16.53
CA ALA A 195 -23.78 -8.36 15.61
C ALA A 195 -22.28 -8.15 15.31
N THR A 196 -21.43 -8.55 16.25
CA THR A 196 -19.98 -8.70 15.99
C THR A 196 -19.75 -10.03 15.30
N VAL A 197 -19.08 -10.01 14.15
CA VAL A 197 -18.74 -11.23 13.39
C VAL A 197 -17.28 -11.57 13.65
N PRO A 198 -16.96 -12.75 14.20
CA PRO A 198 -15.57 -13.17 14.38
C PRO A 198 -14.90 -13.47 13.03
N LEU A 199 -13.64 -13.08 12.88
CA LEU A 199 -12.77 -13.38 11.74
C LEU A 199 -11.52 -14.10 12.24
N ILE A 200 -11.34 -15.36 11.88
CA ILE A 200 -10.23 -16.21 12.31
C ILE A 200 -9.05 -16.07 11.34
N VAL A 201 -7.86 -15.86 11.92
CA VAL A 201 -6.56 -15.85 11.26
C VAL A 201 -5.64 -16.84 11.98
N PRO A 202 -5.00 -17.81 11.27
CA PRO A 202 -4.02 -18.71 11.88
C PRO A 202 -2.83 -17.95 12.50
N MET A 203 -2.30 -18.43 13.63
CA MET A 203 -1.17 -17.74 14.30
C MET A 203 0.03 -17.54 13.38
N ARG A 204 0.40 -18.57 12.58
CA ARG A 204 1.44 -18.48 11.54
C ARG A 204 1.29 -17.28 10.60
N ASP A 205 0.07 -17.01 10.14
CA ASP A 205 -0.20 -15.90 9.22
C ASP A 205 -0.11 -14.56 9.98
N PHE A 206 -0.62 -14.51 11.21
CA PHE A 206 -0.56 -13.36 12.10
C PHE A 206 0.89 -12.95 12.48
N GLU A 207 1.75 -13.92 12.80
CA GLU A 207 3.18 -13.71 13.08
C GLU A 207 3.91 -13.15 11.85
N CYS A 208 3.63 -13.72 10.67
CA CYS A 208 4.05 -13.18 9.37
C CYS A 208 3.38 -11.82 8.99
N ARG A 209 2.57 -11.23 9.89
CA ARG A 209 1.86 -9.95 9.73
C ARG A 209 0.94 -9.92 8.49
N CYS A 210 0.33 -11.07 8.21
CA CYS A 210 -0.58 -11.35 7.10
C CYS A 210 -1.94 -11.78 7.67
N PRO A 211 -3.05 -11.07 7.45
CA PRO A 211 -3.20 -9.74 6.84
C PRO A 211 -2.76 -8.61 7.78
N LYS A 212 -2.44 -7.44 7.21
CA LYS A 212 -2.08 -6.21 7.96
C LYS A 212 -3.30 -5.49 8.55
N LEU A 213 -4.10 -6.22 9.33
CA LEU A 213 -5.25 -5.68 10.06
C LEU A 213 -4.80 -4.82 11.24
N LYS A 214 -5.51 -3.72 11.44
CA LYS A 214 -5.32 -2.79 12.56
C LYS A 214 -6.66 -2.60 13.27
N ILE A 215 -6.63 -2.58 14.60
CA ILE A 215 -7.80 -2.25 15.42
C ILE A 215 -8.25 -0.81 15.09
N ASN A 216 -9.55 -0.55 15.21
CA ASN A 216 -10.22 0.71 14.89
C ASN A 216 -10.17 1.16 13.42
N LYS A 217 -9.63 0.36 12.50
CA LYS A 217 -9.68 0.60 11.06
C LYS A 217 -10.82 -0.17 10.39
N THR A 218 -11.40 0.44 9.36
CA THR A 218 -12.41 -0.19 8.49
C THR A 218 -11.73 -0.83 7.28
N TYR A 219 -12.19 -2.03 6.92
CA TYR A 219 -11.69 -2.80 5.79
C TYR A 219 -12.83 -3.28 4.90
N LEU A 220 -12.56 -3.36 3.60
CA LEU A 220 -13.32 -4.16 2.65
C LEU A 220 -12.76 -5.59 2.69
N ILE A 221 -13.61 -6.54 3.10
CA ILE A 221 -13.29 -7.96 3.25
C ILE A 221 -14.15 -8.75 2.28
N LEU A 222 -13.53 -9.61 1.48
CA LEU A 222 -14.21 -10.57 0.61
C LEU A 222 -13.58 -11.95 0.80
N GLY A 223 -14.38 -13.01 0.84
CA GLY A 223 -13.91 -14.38 1.02
C GLY A 223 -14.79 -15.40 0.32
N LYS A 224 -14.62 -16.67 0.69
CA LYS A 224 -15.47 -17.78 0.27
C LYS A 224 -16.10 -18.47 1.45
N ASP A 225 -17.30 -19.00 1.27
CA ASP A 225 -17.99 -19.74 2.33
C ASP A 225 -17.24 -21.04 2.65
N THR A 226 -16.59 -21.65 1.65
CA THR A 226 -15.76 -22.85 1.81
C THR A 226 -14.48 -22.64 2.60
N GLU A 227 -14.10 -21.39 2.89
CA GLU A 227 -12.91 -21.05 3.69
C GLU A 227 -13.29 -20.63 5.13
N ASN A 228 -14.59 -20.58 5.46
CA ASN A 228 -15.09 -20.17 6.77
C ASN A 228 -15.16 -21.36 7.76
N PRO A 229 -14.57 -21.27 8.96
CA PRO A 229 -14.81 -22.25 10.02
C PRO A 229 -16.22 -22.11 10.62
N PRO A 230 -16.74 -23.12 11.34
CA PRO A 230 -18.06 -23.05 11.97
C PRO A 230 -18.20 -21.83 12.88
N GLY A 231 -19.24 -21.02 12.67
CA GLY A 231 -19.53 -19.84 13.51
C GLY A 231 -18.71 -18.58 13.22
N ALA A 232 -17.69 -18.62 12.36
CA ALA A 232 -16.83 -17.46 12.07
C ALA A 232 -16.46 -17.31 10.59
N LEU A 233 -15.94 -16.14 10.21
CA LEU A 233 -15.35 -15.93 8.88
C LEU A 233 -13.89 -16.38 8.89
N GLY A 234 -13.44 -17.04 7.82
CA GLY A 234 -12.07 -17.51 7.70
C GLY A 234 -11.25 -16.70 6.71
N VAL A 235 -9.96 -16.52 7.00
CA VAL A 235 -9.01 -15.88 6.10
C VAL A 235 -8.21 -16.93 5.35
N GLY A 236 -8.73 -17.37 4.21
CA GLY A 236 -8.05 -18.30 3.31
C GLY A 236 -7.27 -17.64 2.17
N SER A 237 -6.67 -18.49 1.33
CA SER A 237 -5.84 -18.06 0.18
C SER A 237 -6.57 -17.22 -0.87
N ARG A 238 -7.92 -17.27 -0.91
CA ARG A 238 -8.74 -16.53 -1.87
C ARG A 238 -9.35 -15.26 -1.26
N SER A 239 -9.20 -15.05 0.05
CA SER A 239 -9.66 -13.85 0.72
C SER A 239 -8.93 -12.58 0.25
N ILE A 240 -9.66 -11.48 0.24
CA ILE A 240 -9.21 -10.14 -0.16
C ILE A 240 -9.51 -9.21 1.01
N ILE A 241 -8.48 -8.55 1.54
CA ILE A 241 -8.60 -7.60 2.65
C ILE A 241 -7.91 -6.31 2.22
N ILE A 242 -8.68 -5.23 2.13
CA ILE A 242 -8.23 -3.91 1.64
C ILE A 242 -8.66 -2.85 2.66
N GLU A 243 -7.74 -1.98 3.08
CA GLU A 243 -8.08 -0.84 3.96
C GLU A 243 -9.08 0.09 3.26
N TRP A 244 -10.14 0.45 3.98
CA TRP A 244 -11.24 1.24 3.42
C TRP A 244 -10.81 2.67 3.08
N ARG A 245 -11.41 3.20 2.01
CA ARG A 245 -11.26 4.56 1.49
C ARG A 245 -12.59 4.98 0.86
N ASP A 246 -12.91 6.27 0.85
CA ASP A 246 -14.26 6.73 0.48
C ASP A 246 -14.65 6.48 -0.98
N ASP A 247 -13.67 6.36 -1.88
CA ASP A 247 -13.88 5.98 -3.27
C ASP A 247 -14.43 4.54 -3.43
N TRP A 248 -14.20 3.67 -2.45
CA TRP A 248 -14.77 2.32 -2.45
C TRP A 248 -16.30 2.31 -2.36
N HIS A 249 -16.95 3.30 -1.72
CA HIS A 249 -18.42 3.39 -1.70
C HIS A 249 -19.01 3.41 -3.12
N ARG A 250 -18.48 4.30 -3.98
CA ARG A 250 -18.90 4.43 -5.38
C ARG A 250 -18.49 3.21 -6.23
N ARG A 251 -17.37 2.55 -5.89
CA ARG A 251 -16.90 1.35 -6.59
C ARG A 251 -17.72 0.11 -6.25
N MET A 252 -18.06 -0.12 -4.98
CA MET A 252 -18.88 -1.25 -4.53
C MET A 252 -20.32 -1.15 -5.03
N ARG A 253 -20.96 0.03 -4.97
CA ARG A 253 -22.30 0.22 -5.57
C ARG A 253 -22.31 -0.06 -7.08
N ARG A 254 -21.24 0.28 -7.82
CA ARG A 254 -21.10 -0.09 -9.25
C ARG A 254 -20.94 -1.58 -9.47
N PHE A 255 -20.16 -2.27 -8.63
CA PHE A 255 -20.00 -3.72 -8.73
C PHE A 255 -21.29 -4.46 -8.38
N GLN A 256 -22.01 -4.05 -7.33
CA GLN A 256 -23.31 -4.64 -6.95
C GLN A 256 -24.38 -4.54 -8.03
N ARG A 257 -24.48 -3.37 -8.69
CA ARG A 257 -25.43 -3.19 -9.81
C ARG A 257 -25.07 -4.15 -10.95
N ARG A 258 -23.84 -4.06 -11.45
CA ARG A 258 -23.35 -4.88 -12.57
C ARG A 258 -23.11 -6.35 -12.23
N SER A 259 -23.24 -6.78 -10.98
CA SER A 259 -23.10 -8.20 -10.60
C SER A 259 -24.39 -8.99 -10.71
N ARG A 260 -25.52 -8.30 -10.93
CA ARG A 260 -26.82 -8.96 -11.18
C ARG A 260 -26.97 -9.45 -12.61
N ASP A 261 -26.28 -8.79 -13.55
CA ASP A 261 -26.52 -8.95 -14.99
C ASP A 261 -25.36 -9.65 -15.73
N ASP A 262 -24.18 -9.75 -15.10
CA ASP A 262 -22.90 -9.83 -15.81
C ASP A 262 -21.79 -10.41 -14.88
N CYS A 263 -22.12 -11.45 -14.10
CA CYS A 263 -21.18 -12.21 -13.24
C CYS A 263 -21.09 -13.70 -13.62
N ASP A 264 -21.37 -14.05 -14.88
CA ASP A 264 -20.98 -15.31 -15.51
C ASP A 264 -19.50 -15.28 -15.97
#